data_AF-A0A4V1G5D2-F1
#
_entry.id   AF-A0A4V1G5D2-F1
#
_cell.length_a   1.000
_cell.length_b   1.000
_cell.length_c   1.000
_cell.angle_alpha   90.00
_cell.angle_beta   90.00
_cell.angle_gamma   90.00
#
_symmetry.space_group_name_H-M   'P 1'
#
loop_
_entity.id
_entity.type
_entity.pdbx_description
1 polymer ?
#
loop_
_entity_poly.entity_id
_entity_poly.type
_entity_poly.pdbx_seq_one_letter_code
_entity_poly.pdbx_strand_id
1 'polypeptide(L)'
;MNDMDMLGGLWGTNSLSIAGYFDFHKIKRDMYQGESTFDRFIKSIKKAKIAIISLWNDHFYNGIHTYCIEYDKKSKKYNAYNKDVYSTDKTPINIKSFAKKQKSNFIIGFTF
;
A
#
# COMPACT_ATOMS: atom_id res chain seq x y z
N MET A 1 22.10 -0.10 16.81
CA MET A 1 20.68 0.06 17.17
C MET A 1 20.32 1.49 16.84
N ASN A 2 19.61 1.71 15.74
CA ASN A 2 19.04 3.02 15.45
C ASN A 2 17.56 2.89 15.75
N ASP A 3 17.14 3.62 16.78
CA ASP A 3 15.78 3.74 17.23
C ASP A 3 14.89 4.11 16.03
N MET A 4 14.02 3.17 15.65
CA MET A 4 12.81 3.54 14.94
C MET A 4 12.07 4.48 15.90
N ASP A 5 12.07 5.77 15.58
CA ASP A 5 11.42 6.82 16.37
C ASP A 5 10.05 6.31 16.86
N MET A 6 9.98 6.00 18.15
CA MET A 6 8.78 5.57 18.86
C MET A 6 7.68 6.66 18.89
N LEU A 7 7.92 7.81 18.25
CA LEU A 7 6.91 8.82 17.94
C LEU A 7 6.10 8.54 16.65
N GLY A 8 6.49 7.51 15.87
CA GLY A 8 5.86 7.11 14.61
C GLY A 8 4.45 6.52 14.71
N GLY A 9 3.86 6.45 15.91
CA GLY A 9 2.50 5.94 16.16
C GLY A 9 1.40 7.01 16.14
N LEU A 10 1.71 8.28 16.41
CA LEU A 10 0.72 9.37 16.40
C LEU A 10 0.57 10.05 15.02
N TRP A 11 1.61 9.96 14.17
CA TRP A 11 1.71 10.69 12.90
C TRP A 11 1.98 9.81 11.67
N GLY A 12 1.86 8.49 11.83
CA GLY A 12 2.03 7.51 10.76
C GLY A 12 3.46 7.42 10.19
N THR A 13 3.76 6.35 9.47
CA THR A 13 5.02 6.23 8.72
C THR A 13 4.92 7.00 7.41
N ASN A 14 5.88 7.89 7.12
CA ASN A 14 6.00 8.49 5.80
C ASN A 14 6.12 7.37 4.75
N SER A 15 5.26 7.37 3.73
CA SER A 15 5.22 6.29 2.74
C SER A 15 6.54 6.07 2.01
N LEU A 16 7.39 7.10 1.91
CA LEU A 16 8.74 6.97 1.35
C LEU A 16 9.73 6.31 2.31
N SER A 17 9.55 6.45 3.63
CA SER A 17 10.39 5.79 4.63
C SER A 17 10.27 4.26 4.59
N ILE A 18 9.14 3.74 4.08
CA ILE A 18 8.95 2.30 3.84
C ILE A 18 10.00 1.77 2.85
N ALA A 19 10.36 2.56 1.83
CA ALA A 19 11.42 2.18 0.89
C ALA A 19 12.76 1.97 1.61
N GLY A 20 13.13 2.90 2.49
CA GLY A 20 14.35 2.80 3.29
C GLY A 20 14.39 1.57 4.20
N TYR A 21 13.24 1.17 4.76
CA TYR A 21 13.14 -0.08 5.52
C TYR A 21 13.47 -1.31 4.66
N PHE A 22 12.91 -1.37 3.44
CA PHE A 22 13.20 -2.47 2.51
C PHE A 22 14.66 -2.46 2.06
N ASP A 23 15.26 -1.29 1.83
CA ASP A 23 16.67 -1.17 1.47
C ASP A 23 17.58 -1.66 2.60
N PHE A 24 17.30 -1.27 3.84
CA PHE A 24 18.02 -1.72 5.02
C PHE A 24 18.01 -3.25 5.15
N HIS A 25 16.85 -3.88 4.90
CA HIS A 25 16.68 -5.33 4.94
C HIS A 25 17.06 -6.04 3.62
N LYS A 26 17.57 -5.33 2.62
CA LYS A 26 17.96 -5.86 1.30
C LYS A 26 16.81 -6.60 0.58
N ILE A 27 15.58 -6.15 0.78
CA ILE A 27 14.39 -6.71 0.14
C ILE A 27 14.26 -6.15 -1.28
N LYS A 28 14.36 -7.03 -2.27
CA LYS A 28 14.13 -6.69 -3.68
C LYS A 28 12.67 -6.33 -3.90
N ARG A 29 12.42 -5.24 -4.62
CA ARG A 29 11.07 -4.74 -4.93
C ARG A 29 11.09 -3.88 -6.19
N ASP A 30 9.96 -3.80 -6.85
CA ASP A 30 9.67 -2.70 -7.77
C ASP A 30 8.93 -1.59 -7.02
N MET A 31 9.23 -0.33 -7.33
CA MET A 31 8.63 0.85 -6.70
C MET A 31 7.88 1.69 -7.74
N TYR A 32 6.67 2.10 -7.39
CA TYR A 32 5.77 2.88 -8.23
C TYR A 32 5.33 4.10 -7.43
N GLN A 33 5.81 5.29 -7.78
CA GLN A 33 5.55 6.51 -7.01
C GLN A 33 4.73 7.51 -7.83
N GLY A 34 3.69 8.06 -7.22
CA GLY A 34 2.83 9.07 -7.82
C GLY A 34 1.80 8.51 -8.81
N GLU A 35 0.75 9.29 -9.03
CA GLU A 35 -0.45 8.94 -9.80
C GLU A 35 -0.15 8.35 -11.19
N SER A 36 0.85 8.89 -11.90
CA SER A 36 1.24 8.45 -13.25
C SER A 36 1.74 7.00 -13.32
N THR A 37 2.02 6.39 -12.17
CA THR A 37 2.51 5.01 -12.09
C THR A 37 1.45 4.02 -11.62
N PHE A 38 0.26 4.49 -11.24
CA PHE A 38 -0.81 3.66 -10.67
C PHE A 38 -1.22 2.51 -11.61
N ASP A 39 -1.46 2.78 -12.89
CA ASP A 39 -1.85 1.73 -13.84
C ASP A 39 -0.76 0.67 -14.03
N ARG A 40 0.51 1.07 -13.96
CA ARG A 40 1.64 0.14 -13.99
C ARG A 40 1.67 -0.71 -12.72
N PHE A 41 1.49 -0.08 -11.56
CA PHE A 41 1.38 -0.77 -10.28
C PHE A 41 0.26 -1.82 -10.28
N ILE A 42 -0.95 -1.47 -10.73
CA ILE A 42 -2.08 -2.41 -10.82
C ILE A 42 -1.77 -3.62 -11.72
N LYS A 43 -1.09 -3.39 -12.85
CA LYS A 43 -0.65 -4.50 -13.73
C LYS A 43 0.39 -5.38 -13.03
N SER A 44 1.29 -4.80 -12.26
CA SER A 44 2.35 -5.52 -11.55
C SER A 44 1.82 -6.33 -10.36
N ILE A 45 0.87 -5.82 -9.57
CA ILE A 45 0.28 -6.55 -8.43
C ILE A 45 -0.28 -7.91 -8.87
N LYS A 46 -0.89 -8.00 -10.05
CA LYS A 46 -1.46 -9.26 -10.55
C LYS A 46 -0.41 -10.36 -10.75
N LYS A 47 0.86 -9.99 -10.91
CA LYS A 47 1.99 -10.90 -11.10
C LYS A 47 2.75 -11.15 -9.79
N ALA A 48 2.77 -10.16 -8.90
CA ALA A 48 3.43 -10.20 -7.60
C ALA A 48 2.80 -11.23 -6.65
N LYS A 49 3.55 -11.65 -5.64
CA LYS A 49 3.00 -12.45 -4.53
C LYS A 49 2.20 -11.56 -3.58
N ILE A 50 2.74 -10.38 -3.30
CA ILE A 50 2.16 -9.40 -2.40
C ILE A 50 2.58 -8.01 -2.85
N ALA A 51 1.82 -7.01 -2.44
CA ALA A 51 2.12 -5.63 -2.69
C ALA A 51 1.79 -4.79 -1.47
N ILE A 52 2.48 -3.66 -1.34
CA ILE A 52 2.15 -2.63 -0.35
C ILE A 52 1.75 -1.39 -1.13
N ILE A 53 0.66 -0.74 -0.72
CA ILE A 53 0.17 0.49 -1.34
C ILE A 53 -0.06 1.53 -0.25
N SER A 54 0.33 2.78 -0.48
CA SER A 54 -0.04 3.91 0.36
C SER A 54 -0.93 4.87 -0.42
N LEU A 55 -2.04 5.27 0.19
CA LEU A 55 -3.08 6.10 -0.39
C LEU A 55 -3.55 7.17 0.60
N TRP A 56 -4.09 8.29 0.13
CA TRP A 56 -4.93 9.16 0.95
C TRP A 56 -6.30 8.51 1.20
N ASN A 57 -6.71 8.36 2.46
CA ASN A 57 -8.06 7.91 2.82
C ASN A 57 -9.10 9.03 2.57
N ASP A 58 -10.38 8.67 2.63
CA ASP A 58 -11.52 9.55 2.32
C ASP A 58 -12.44 9.73 3.54
N HIS A 59 -11.93 9.51 4.75
CA HIS A 59 -12.70 9.52 6.00
C HIS A 59 -12.50 10.82 6.79
N PHE A 60 -13.33 11.03 7.83
CA PHE A 60 -13.41 12.24 8.67
C PHE A 60 -12.05 12.73 9.22
N TYR A 61 -11.06 11.84 9.33
CA TYR A 61 -9.64 12.17 9.50
C TYR A 61 -8.89 11.83 8.20
N ASN A 62 -8.70 12.84 7.35
CA ASN A 62 -7.93 12.73 6.10
C ASN A 62 -6.48 12.39 6.44
N GLY A 63 -6.05 11.19 6.09
CA GLY A 63 -4.72 10.68 6.42
C GLY A 63 -4.23 9.67 5.39
N ILE A 64 -2.91 9.48 5.38
CA ILE A 64 -2.29 8.45 4.57
C ILE A 64 -2.58 7.09 5.22
N HIS A 65 -3.14 6.18 4.45
CA HIS A 65 -3.33 4.80 4.85
C HIS A 65 -2.52 3.87 3.95
N THR A 66 -1.83 2.91 4.57
CA THR A 66 -1.01 1.93 3.87
C THR A 66 -1.63 0.55 3.98
N TYR A 67 -1.94 -0.09 2.85
CA TYR A 67 -2.48 -1.44 2.79
C TYR A 67 -1.43 -2.44 2.31
N CYS A 68 -1.44 -3.62 2.90
CA CYS A 68 -0.81 -4.82 2.35
C CYS A 68 -1.86 -5.58 1.53
N ILE A 69 -1.59 -5.80 0.25
CA ILE A 69 -2.54 -6.31 -0.74
C ILE A 69 -2.00 -7.56 -1.43
N GLU A 70 -2.88 -8.53 -1.65
CA GLU A 70 -2.66 -9.66 -2.54
C GLU A 70 -3.72 -9.67 -3.65
N TYR A 71 -3.33 -10.12 -4.84
CA TYR A 71 -4.27 -10.47 -5.90
C TYR A 71 -4.48 -11.98 -5.95
N ASP A 72 -5.67 -12.43 -5.55
CA ASP A 72 -6.06 -13.83 -5.69
C ASP A 72 -6.37 -14.13 -7.16
N LYS A 73 -5.48 -14.90 -7.79
CA LYS A 73 -5.59 -15.28 -9.20
C LYS A 73 -6.79 -16.19 -9.49
N LYS A 74 -7.26 -16.97 -8.51
CA LYS A 74 -8.41 -17.89 -8.69
C LYS A 74 -9.72 -17.10 -8.72
N SER A 75 -9.97 -16.30 -7.68
CA SER A 75 -11.19 -15.50 -7.60
C SER A 75 -11.13 -14.18 -8.39
N LYS A 76 -9.95 -13.80 -8.89
CA LYS A 76 -9.67 -12.54 -9.59
C LYS A 76 -9.97 -11.30 -8.73
N LYS A 77 -9.86 -11.42 -7.41
CA LYS A 77 -10.13 -10.35 -6.43
C LYS A 77 -8.84 -9.86 -5.77
N TYR A 78 -8.87 -8.60 -5.33
CA TYR A 78 -7.82 -8.05 -4.47
C TYR A 78 -8.26 -8.20 -3.01
N ASN A 79 -7.33 -8.59 -2.16
CA ASN A 79 -7.56 -8.72 -0.73
C ASN A 79 -6.55 -7.85 0.02
N ALA A 80 -7.00 -7.15 1.06
CA ALA A 80 -6.15 -6.41 1.97
C ALA A 80 -6.02 -7.16 3.30
N TYR A 81 -4.81 -7.19 3.86
CA TYR A 81 -4.51 -7.86 5.12
C TYR A 81 -4.74 -6.99 6.35
N ASN A 82 -4.77 -5.67 6.19
CA ASN A 82 -4.79 -4.72 7.28
C ASN A 82 -5.83 -3.61 7.04
N LYS A 83 -6.96 -3.97 6.44
CA LYS A 83 -8.05 -3.01 6.19
C LYS A 83 -8.63 -2.48 7.51
N ASP A 84 -8.74 -3.35 8.51
CA ASP A 84 -9.28 -3.04 9.83
C ASP A 84 -8.21 -3.34 10.88
N VAL A 85 -8.01 -2.42 11.84
CA VAL A 85 -6.89 -2.43 12.80
C VAL A 85 -6.86 -3.70 13.67
N TYR A 86 -7.99 -4.37 13.83
CA TYR A 86 -8.15 -5.55 14.71
C TYR A 86 -8.46 -6.85 13.94
N SER A 87 -8.43 -6.83 12.61
CA SER A 87 -8.75 -8.01 11.82
C SER A 87 -7.49 -8.74 11.37
N THR A 88 -7.44 -10.05 11.60
CA THR A 88 -6.45 -10.96 11.01
C THR A 88 -6.90 -11.49 9.65
N ASP A 89 -8.13 -11.20 9.24
CA ASP A 89 -8.74 -11.78 8.06
C ASP A 89 -8.43 -10.96 6.80
N LYS A 90 -8.23 -11.69 5.69
CA LYS A 90 -8.10 -11.10 4.37
C LYS A 90 -9.44 -10.50 3.95
N THR A 91 -9.51 -9.18 3.84
CA THR A 91 -10.74 -8.49 3.42
C THR A 91 -10.70 -8.18 1.93
N PRO A 92 -11.69 -8.63 1.14
CA PRO A 92 -11.81 -8.23 -0.25
C PRO A 92 -11.92 -6.71 -0.40
N ILE A 93 -11.18 -6.13 -1.34
CA ILE A 93 -11.16 -4.70 -1.62
C ILE A 93 -11.41 -4.41 -3.10
N ASN A 94 -12.03 -3.26 -3.37
CA ASN A 94 -12.20 -2.75 -4.72
C ASN A 94 -11.06 -1.78 -5.05
N ILE A 95 -10.00 -2.26 -5.69
CA ILE A 95 -8.83 -1.40 -5.99
C ILE A 95 -9.17 -0.20 -6.90
N LYS A 96 -10.27 -0.25 -7.65
CA LYS A 96 -10.74 0.87 -8.47
C LYS A 96 -11.25 2.03 -7.62
N SER A 97 -11.70 1.80 -6.39
CA SER A 97 -12.11 2.89 -5.49
C SER A 97 -10.92 3.76 -5.07
N PHE A 98 -9.68 3.30 -5.28
CA PHE A 98 -8.46 4.05 -4.98
C PHE A 98 -8.08 5.04 -6.10
N ALA A 99 -8.58 4.83 -7.32
CA ALA A 99 -8.45 5.76 -8.44
C ALA A 99 -9.76 6.51 -8.63
N LYS A 100 -9.84 7.75 -8.14
CA LYS A 100 -11.00 8.62 -8.42
C LYS A 100 -10.85 9.29 -9.78
N LYS A 101 -12.00 9.62 -10.40
CA LYS A 101 -12.15 10.18 -11.76
C LYS A 101 -11.40 11.50 -12.05
N GLN A 102 -10.84 12.19 -11.05
CA GLN A 102 -10.16 13.48 -11.25
C GLN A 102 -8.75 13.57 -10.64
N LYS A 103 -8.43 12.75 -9.62
CA LYS A 103 -7.10 12.58 -9.02
C LYS A 103 -7.04 11.20 -8.36
N SER A 104 -5.95 10.47 -8.55
CA SER A 104 -5.66 9.25 -7.79
C SER A 104 -5.20 9.63 -6.38
N ASN A 105 -5.75 8.96 -5.37
CA ASN A 105 -5.25 9.10 -4.00
C ASN A 105 -3.91 8.36 -3.80
N PHE A 106 -3.34 7.79 -4.87
CA PHE A 106 -2.13 6.98 -4.85
C PHE A 106 -0.86 7.81 -4.61
N ILE A 107 -0.11 7.40 -3.60
CA ILE A 107 1.15 8.03 -3.20
C ILE A 107 2.32 7.17 -3.70
N ILE A 108 2.33 5.91 -3.28
CA ILE A 108 3.39 4.96 -3.62
C ILE A 108 2.88 3.53 -3.50
N GLY A 109 3.48 2.64 -4.28
CA GLY A 109 3.24 1.21 -4.24
C GLY A 109 4.54 0.43 -4.43
N PHE A 110 4.59 -0.75 -3.82
CA PHE A 110 5.70 -1.70 -3.89
C PHE A 110 5.17 -3.07 -4.27
N THR A 111 5.86 -3.77 -5.17
CA THR A 111 5.55 -5.17 -5.51
C THR A 111 6.76 -6.06 -5.27
N PHE A 112 6.49 -7.29 -4.82
CA PHE A 112 7.50 -8.29 -4.45
C PHE A 112 7.27 -9.63 -5.15
#